data_AF-A0AAW2W777-F1
#
_entry.id   AF-A0AAW2W777-F1
#
_cell.length_a   1.000
_cell.length_b   1.000
_cell.length_c   1.000
_cell.angle_alpha   90.00
_cell.angle_beta   90.00
_cell.angle_gamma   90.00
#
_symmetry.space_group_name_H-M   'P 1'
#
loop_
_entity.id
_entity.type
_entity.pdbx_description
1 polymer ?
#
loop_
_entity_poly.entity_id
_entity_poly.type
_entity_poly.pdbx_seq_one_letter_code
_entity_poly.pdbx_strand_id
1 'polypeptide(L)'
;MSETPEKTRNRSPLVSPTSSRSVTETINGSHRFVIQGYSLAKGMGIGKHIASDDFTVGGYKWAIYFYPDGKNPEDNSTYVSVFIALASEGTDVRAF
;
A
#
# COMPACT_ATOMS: atom_id res chain seq x y z
N MET A 1 -68.93 27.86 32.35
CA MET A 1 -68.44 27.05 31.22
C MET A 1 -67.33 27.85 30.58
N SER A 2 -66.09 27.44 30.75
CA SER A 2 -64.91 28.09 30.17
C SER A 2 -64.03 27.00 29.57
N GLU A 3 -64.01 26.93 28.24
CA GLU A 3 -63.11 26.07 27.49
C GLU A 3 -61.67 26.55 27.63
N THR A 4 -60.74 25.61 27.81
CA THR A 4 -59.30 25.84 27.66
C THR A 4 -58.83 25.01 26.47
N PRO A 5 -58.07 25.57 25.51
CA PRO A 5 -57.70 24.81 24.32
C PRO A 5 -56.52 23.88 24.64
N GLU A 6 -56.63 22.62 24.23
CA GLU A 6 -55.51 21.68 24.27
C GLU A 6 -54.42 22.14 23.30
N LYS A 7 -53.23 22.39 23.83
CA LYS A 7 -52.04 22.70 23.04
C LYS A 7 -51.49 21.39 22.45
N THR A 8 -51.85 21.09 21.21
CA THR A 8 -51.35 19.94 20.46
C THR A 8 -49.81 20.03 20.35
N ARG A 9 -49.10 19.20 21.11
CA ARG A 9 -47.64 19.10 21.06
C ARG A 9 -47.27 18.26 19.84
N ASN A 10 -47.03 18.92 18.71
CA ASN A 10 -46.46 18.30 17.51
C ASN A 10 -45.14 17.60 17.88
N ARG A 11 -45.16 16.25 17.95
CA ARG A 11 -43.94 15.44 18.04
C ARG A 11 -43.32 15.41 16.66
N SER A 12 -42.31 16.25 16.43
CA SER A 12 -41.37 16.06 15.34
C SER A 12 -40.70 14.68 15.47
N PRO A 13 -40.41 13.98 14.36
CA PRO A 13 -39.68 12.72 14.43
C PRO A 13 -38.30 13.02 15.03
N LEU A 14 -37.98 12.39 16.16
CA LEU A 14 -36.64 12.41 16.74
C LEU A 14 -35.72 11.63 15.79
N VAL A 15 -35.10 12.35 14.85
CA VAL A 15 -34.02 11.81 14.02
C VAL A 15 -32.87 11.48 14.98
N SER A 16 -32.65 10.18 15.20
CA SER A 16 -31.52 9.73 16.00
C SER A 16 -30.23 9.98 15.22
N PRO A 17 -29.20 10.63 15.79
CA PRO A 17 -27.96 10.89 15.08
C PRO A 17 -27.23 9.56 14.80
N THR A 18 -26.77 9.38 13.57
CA THR A 18 -25.87 8.29 13.20
C THR A 18 -24.41 8.71 13.39
N SER A 19 -23.58 7.77 13.83
CA SER A 19 -22.14 7.93 13.98
C SER A 19 -21.43 6.79 13.28
N SER A 20 -20.30 7.08 12.64
CA SER A 20 -19.40 6.10 12.06
C SER A 20 -17.96 6.38 12.50
N ARG A 21 -17.11 5.35 12.43
CA ARG A 21 -15.69 5.43 12.77
C ARG A 21 -14.89 4.69 11.70
N SER A 22 -13.87 5.35 11.16
CA SER A 22 -12.83 4.69 10.35
C SER A 22 -11.66 4.29 11.24
N VAL A 23 -11.13 3.09 11.05
CA VAL A 23 -9.94 2.59 11.74
C VAL A 23 -8.97 2.10 10.69
N THR A 24 -7.74 2.62 10.72
CA THR A 24 -6.64 2.16 9.86
C THR A 24 -5.64 1.42 10.74
N GLU A 25 -5.41 0.15 10.44
CA GLU A 25 -4.39 -0.66 11.12
C GLU A 25 -3.15 -0.74 10.24
N THR A 26 -1.97 -0.68 10.87
CA THR A 26 -0.70 -0.91 10.17
C THR A 26 -0.35 -2.38 10.23
N ILE A 27 -0.15 -3.01 9.07
CA ILE A 27 0.38 -4.36 8.98
C ILE A 27 1.87 -4.28 8.68
N ASN A 28 2.68 -4.88 9.57
CA ASN A 28 4.13 -4.96 9.39
C ASN A 28 4.52 -6.33 8.83
N GLY A 29 5.49 -6.34 7.92
CA GLY A 29 6.09 -7.55 7.38
C GLY A 29 7.55 -7.30 7.01
N SER A 30 8.34 -8.37 6.91
CA SER A 30 9.74 -8.26 6.49
C SER A 30 10.09 -9.40 5.53
N HIS A 31 10.94 -9.11 4.57
CA HIS A 31 11.49 -10.08 3.64
C HIS A 31 12.98 -9.85 3.49
N ARG A 32 13.77 -10.93 3.51
CA ARG A 32 15.23 -10.86 3.39
C ARG A 32 15.65 -11.44 2.05
N PHE A 33 16.01 -10.56 1.12
CA PHE A 33 16.53 -10.91 -0.18
C PHE A 33 18.06 -10.80 -0.19
N VAL A 34 18.77 -11.92 -0.41
CA VAL A 34 20.24 -11.99 -0.33
C VAL A 34 20.82 -12.20 -1.73
N ILE A 35 21.62 -11.25 -2.21
CA ILE A 35 22.37 -11.37 -3.46
C ILE A 35 23.75 -11.93 -3.16
N GLN A 36 23.99 -13.19 -3.54
CA GLN A 36 25.32 -13.79 -3.49
C GLN A 36 26.07 -13.48 -4.77
N GLY A 37 27.37 -13.17 -4.69
CA GLY A 37 28.19 -12.90 -5.87
C GLY A 37 27.84 -11.58 -6.58
N TYR A 38 27.51 -10.52 -5.83
CA TYR A 38 27.16 -9.20 -6.40
C TYR A 38 28.14 -8.70 -7.48
N SER A 39 29.44 -8.91 -7.31
CA SER A 39 30.45 -8.52 -8.31
C SER A 39 30.23 -9.15 -9.68
N LEU A 40 29.64 -10.35 -9.75
CA LEU A 40 29.27 -11.02 -11.01
C LEU A 40 27.93 -10.50 -11.56
N ALA A 41 27.04 -10.01 -10.69
CA ALA A 41 25.78 -9.42 -11.08
C ALA A 41 25.96 -7.99 -11.66
N LYS A 42 27.06 -7.31 -11.31
CA LYS A 42 27.43 -6.04 -11.95
C LYS A 42 27.92 -6.27 -13.38
N GLY A 43 27.47 -5.43 -14.29
CA GLY A 43 27.72 -5.59 -15.73
C GLY A 43 26.69 -6.45 -16.47
N MET A 44 25.59 -6.87 -15.82
CA MET A 44 24.45 -7.50 -16.50
C MET A 44 23.78 -6.57 -17.51
N GLY A 45 23.98 -5.25 -17.37
CA GLY A 45 23.46 -4.22 -18.24
C GLY A 45 22.31 -3.44 -17.60
N ILE A 46 22.19 -2.18 -17.99
CA ILE A 46 21.16 -1.26 -17.50
C ILE A 46 19.76 -1.82 -17.78
N GLY A 47 18.86 -1.70 -16.81
CA GLY A 47 17.48 -2.18 -16.90
C GLY A 47 17.33 -3.70 -16.71
N LYS A 48 18.42 -4.45 -16.53
CA LYS A 48 18.36 -5.86 -16.13
C LYS A 48 18.30 -5.96 -14.60
N HIS A 49 17.44 -6.85 -14.11
CA HIS A 49 17.25 -7.03 -12.67
C HIS A 49 17.30 -8.49 -12.25
N ILE A 50 17.56 -8.69 -10.96
CA ILE A 50 17.35 -9.93 -10.22
C ILE A 50 16.11 -9.72 -9.37
N ALA A 51 15.14 -10.61 -9.50
CA ALA A 51 13.91 -10.59 -8.70
C ALA A 51 14.08 -11.46 -7.45
N SER A 52 13.48 -11.04 -6.33
CA SER A 52 13.24 -11.92 -5.20
C SER A 52 12.13 -12.92 -5.51
N ASP A 53 11.97 -13.92 -4.64
CA ASP A 53 10.70 -14.64 -4.56
C ASP A 53 9.58 -13.69 -4.11
N ASP A 54 8.34 -14.06 -4.44
CA ASP A 54 7.15 -13.39 -3.92
C ASP A 54 7.05 -13.58 -2.40
N PHE A 55 6.68 -12.51 -1.69
CA PHE A 55 6.40 -12.55 -0.26
C PHE A 55 5.09 -11.82 0.07
N THR A 56 4.42 -12.23 1.14
CA THR A 56 3.09 -11.71 1.49
C THR A 56 3.16 -10.76 2.67
N VAL A 57 2.62 -9.54 2.51
CA VAL A 57 2.45 -8.54 3.57
C VAL A 57 1.12 -7.84 3.37
N GLY A 58 0.32 -7.70 4.44
CA GLY A 58 -0.98 -7.02 4.37
C GLY A 58 -2.00 -7.69 3.46
N GLY A 59 -1.86 -9.00 3.18
CA GLY A 59 -2.74 -9.74 2.26
C GLY A 59 -2.37 -9.61 0.78
N TYR A 60 -1.30 -8.87 0.45
CA TYR A 60 -0.81 -8.69 -0.92
C TYR A 60 0.50 -9.42 -1.14
N LYS A 61 0.73 -9.88 -2.36
CA LYS A 61 2.02 -10.42 -2.77
C LYS A 61 2.89 -9.30 -3.31
N TRP A 62 4.13 -9.27 -2.85
CA TRP A 62 5.15 -8.30 -3.23
C TRP A 62 6.40 -9.03 -3.72
N ALA A 63 7.17 -8.37 -4.57
CA ALA A 63 8.50 -8.81 -4.98
C ALA A 63 9.47 -7.62 -4.92
N ILE A 64 10.77 -7.90 -4.73
CA ILE A 64 11.85 -6.92 -4.81
C ILE A 64 12.56 -7.09 -6.14
N TYR A 65 12.72 -6.00 -6.90
CA TYR A 65 13.54 -5.97 -8.11
C TYR A 65 14.82 -5.19 -7.85
N PHE A 66 15.96 -5.88 -7.97
CA PHE A 66 17.29 -5.30 -7.81
C PHE A 66 17.97 -5.16 -9.16
N TYR A 67 18.34 -3.92 -9.52
CA TYR A 67 19.03 -3.57 -10.76
C TYR A 67 20.49 -3.20 -10.44
N PRO A 68 21.46 -4.10 -10.67
CA PRO A 68 22.86 -3.84 -10.31
C PRO A 68 23.47 -2.66 -11.08
N ASP A 69 23.05 -2.44 -12.33
CA ASP A 69 23.56 -1.36 -13.20
C ASP A 69 22.56 -0.21 -13.38
N GLY A 70 21.62 -0.08 -12.44
CA GLY A 70 20.57 0.92 -12.49
C GLY A 70 19.39 0.53 -13.40
N LYS A 71 18.23 1.15 -13.14
CA LYS A 71 17.01 0.87 -13.92
C LYS A 71 17.03 1.57 -15.28
N ASN A 72 17.48 2.82 -15.33
CA ASN A 72 17.33 3.65 -16.51
C ASN A 72 18.67 4.04 -17.15
N PRO A 73 18.76 4.12 -18.50
CA PRO A 73 19.99 4.50 -19.20
C PRO A 73 20.53 5.88 -18.88
N GLU A 74 19.66 6.85 -18.61
CA GLU A 74 20.01 8.23 -18.29
C GLU A 74 20.94 8.36 -17.08
N ASP A 75 20.92 7.37 -16.19
CA ASP A 75 21.69 7.36 -14.96
C ASP A 75 23.12 6.82 -15.16
N ASN A 76 23.44 6.37 -16.37
CA ASN A 76 24.76 5.84 -16.78
C ASN A 76 25.36 4.80 -15.82
N SER A 77 24.52 3.95 -15.21
CA SER A 77 24.92 2.95 -14.22
C SER A 77 25.68 3.53 -13.00
N THR A 78 25.44 4.81 -12.66
CA THR A 78 26.10 5.48 -11.52
C THR A 78 25.69 4.89 -10.17
N TYR A 79 24.49 4.31 -10.10
CA TYR A 79 23.94 3.71 -8.89
C TYR A 79 23.22 2.40 -9.17
N VAL A 80 23.03 1.61 -8.11
CA VAL A 80 22.09 0.48 -8.12
C VAL A 80 20.67 1.00 -7.93
N SER A 81 19.66 0.32 -8.46
CA SER A 81 18.25 0.64 -8.19
C SER A 81 17.53 -0.53 -7.54
N VAL A 82 16.68 -0.24 -6.56
CA VAL A 82 15.85 -1.23 -5.86
C VAL A 82 14.40 -0.77 -5.92
N PHE A 83 13.49 -1.67 -6.30
CA PHE A 83 12.06 -1.40 -6.32
C PHE A 83 11.33 -2.50 -5.56
N ILE A 84 10.26 -2.11 -4.86
CA ILE A 84 9.22 -3.04 -4.42
C ILE A 84 8.09 -3.00 -5.44
N ALA A 85 7.64 -4.17 -5.86
CA ALA A 85 6.60 -4.33 -6.86
C ALA A 85 5.43 -5.15 -6.29
N LEU A 86 4.21 -4.74 -6.62
CA LEU A 86 3.03 -5.53 -6.34
C LEU A 86 2.96 -6.70 -7.34
N ALA A 87 2.96 -7.93 -6.84
CA ALA A 87 2.93 -9.15 -7.64
C ALA A 87 1.52 -9.76 -7.75
N SER A 88 0.62 -9.45 -6.80
CA SER A 88 -0.79 -9.86 -6.88
C SER A 88 -1.62 -8.88 -7.72
N GLU A 89 -2.58 -9.41 -8.49
CA GLU A 89 -3.65 -8.62 -9.12
C GLU A 89 -4.47 -7.91 -8.02
N GLY A 90 -4.33 -6.60 -7.88
CA GLY A 90 -5.00 -5.82 -6.83
C GLY A 90 -4.91 -4.32 -7.08
N THR A 91 -5.99 -3.61 -6.75
CA THR A 91 -6.12 -2.14 -6.88
C THR A 91 -5.04 -1.40 -6.10
N ASP A 92 -4.45 -0.38 -6.74
CA ASP A 92 -3.47 0.61 -6.24
C ASP A 92 -3.19 0.56 -4.72
N VAL A 93 -2.15 -0.18 -4.34
CA VAL A 93 -1.66 -0.26 -2.95
C VAL A 93 -0.33 0.48 -2.82
N ARG A 94 -0.25 1.33 -1.79
CA ARG A 94 0.97 2.08 -1.45
C ARG A 94 1.73 1.35 -0.34
N ALA A 95 2.97 0.96 -0.64
CA ALA A 95 3.94 0.64 0.40
C ALA A 95 4.56 1.95 0.93
N PHE A 96 4.76 2.05 2.24
CA PHE A 96 5.36 3.21 2.92
C PHE A 96 6.70 2.83 3.54
#